data_AF-A0A9X3J461-F1
#
_entry.id   AF-A0A9X3J461-F1
#
_cell.length_a   1.000
_cell.length_b   1.000
_cell.length_c   1.000
_cell.angle_alpha   90.00
_cell.angle_beta   90.00
_cell.angle_gamma   90.00
#
_symmetry.space_group_name_H-M   'P 1'
#
loop_
_entity.id
_entity.type
_entity.pdbx_description
1 polymer ?
#
loop_
_entity_poly.entity_id
_entity_poly.type
_entity_poly.pdbx_seq_one_letter_code
_entity_poly.pdbx_strand_id
1 'polypeptide(L)'
;MIVVGIASAFTPSIHRWSPGAREWTALPPPPERGLQVAAFVVGRDPAGLYAYRCVIAGQPALDHMSQGTWQPFPQPEGGCITSLAEAPDGTLWLVNDRGLHRRPQGSAPWEAVPLAPVDAPGKPVAALPGAPQPPPPGPEPLVPQQVLALDRGELWVVATIPDPKQERSRWAVLTTRTVIAPLHLPNLSERTGL
;
A
#
# COMPACT_ATOMS: atom_id res chain seq x y z
N MET A 1 -7.30 -17.00 2.86
CA MET A 1 -6.97 -16.99 4.31
C MET A 1 -6.80 -15.54 4.73
N ILE A 2 -7.28 -15.13 5.89
CA ILE A 2 -7.15 -13.73 6.37
C ILE A 2 -6.31 -13.77 7.65
N VAL A 3 -5.17 -13.07 7.63
CA VAL A 3 -4.35 -12.82 8.82
C VAL A 3 -4.59 -11.37 9.21
N VAL A 4 -4.98 -11.14 10.47
CA VAL A 4 -5.22 -9.79 11.00
C VAL A 4 -4.20 -9.56 12.10
N GLY A 5 -3.25 -8.65 11.85
CA GLY A 5 -2.33 -8.16 12.87
C GLY A 5 -2.85 -6.83 13.42
N ILE A 6 -3.02 -6.74 14.74
CA ILE A 6 -3.26 -5.47 15.44
C ILE A 6 -1.97 -5.12 16.18
N ALA A 7 -1.31 -4.05 15.75
CA ALA A 7 -0.18 -3.48 16.47
C ALA A 7 -0.66 -2.22 17.20
N SER A 8 -0.85 -2.31 18.51
CA SER A 8 -0.87 -1.15 19.41
C SER A 8 0.45 -1.07 20.18
N ALA A 9 0.73 0.08 20.80
CA ALA A 9 1.98 0.42 21.49
C ALA A 9 2.45 -0.52 22.63
N PHE A 10 1.73 -1.61 22.90
CA PHE A 10 2.08 -2.63 23.88
C PHE A 10 1.97 -3.99 23.21
N THR A 11 3.13 -4.63 23.00
CA THR A 11 3.35 -6.00 22.48
C THR A 11 2.45 -6.37 21.30
N PRO A 12 2.93 -6.28 20.03
CA PRO A 12 2.12 -6.66 18.89
C PRO A 12 1.64 -8.11 19.06
N SER A 13 0.34 -8.35 18.92
CA SER A 13 -0.20 -9.70 18.92
C SER A 13 -0.72 -10.01 17.52
N ILE A 14 -0.17 -11.07 16.92
CA ILE A 14 -0.60 -11.54 15.61
C ILE A 14 -1.53 -12.71 15.83
N HIS A 15 -2.69 -12.64 15.18
CA HIS A 15 -3.69 -13.69 15.23
C HIS A 15 -4.05 -14.14 13.83
N ARG A 16 -4.18 -15.46 13.68
CA ARG A 16 -4.56 -16.11 12.43
C ARG A 16 -5.97 -16.65 12.55
N TRP A 17 -6.78 -16.39 11.53
CA TRP A 17 -8.06 -17.03 11.33
C TRP A 17 -7.98 -18.01 10.15
N SER A 18 -8.41 -19.25 10.38
CA SER A 18 -8.55 -20.25 9.32
C SER A 18 -10.03 -20.43 8.96
N PRO A 19 -10.39 -20.63 7.68
CA PRO A 19 -11.77 -20.93 7.31
C PRO A 19 -12.30 -22.14 8.10
N GLY A 20 -13.47 -21.99 8.72
CA GLY A 20 -14.07 -23.01 9.57
C GLY A 20 -13.52 -23.09 11.00
N ALA A 21 -12.54 -22.26 11.36
CA ALA A 21 -12.08 -22.15 12.74
C ALA A 21 -13.20 -21.61 13.65
N ARG A 22 -13.14 -22.00 14.93
CA ARG A 22 -14.01 -21.46 15.99
C ARG A 22 -13.29 -20.45 16.89
N GLU A 23 -11.98 -20.36 16.76
CA GLU A 23 -11.11 -19.50 17.55
C GLU A 23 -9.93 -18.99 16.70
N TRP A 24 -9.37 -17.86 17.13
CA TRP A 24 -8.16 -17.30 16.53
C TRP A 24 -6.93 -18.03 17.08
N THR A 25 -5.97 -18.33 16.20
CA THR A 25 -4.69 -18.93 16.61
C THR A 25 -3.65 -17.82 16.76
N ALA A 26 -3.07 -17.70 17.95
CA ALA A 26 -1.96 -16.78 18.18
C ALA A 26 -0.72 -17.23 17.39
N LEU A 27 -0.04 -16.26 16.78
CA LEU A 27 1.25 -16.45 16.10
C LEU A 27 2.36 -15.73 16.87
N PRO A 28 3.62 -16.20 16.76
CA PRO A 28 4.73 -15.49 17.36
C PRO A 28 4.80 -14.06 16.80
N PRO A 29 5.01 -13.04 17.64
CA PRO A 29 5.18 -11.68 17.16
C PRO A 29 6.48 -11.53 16.37
N PRO A 30 6.55 -10.57 15.43
CA PRO A 30 7.79 -10.26 14.75
C PRO A 30 8.76 -9.61 15.74
N PRO A 31 10.07 -9.73 15.52
CA PRO A 31 11.06 -9.14 16.42
C PRO A 31 10.85 -7.63 16.54
N GLU A 32 10.90 -7.13 17.76
CA GLU A 32 10.86 -5.69 18.01
C GLU A 32 12.14 -5.04 17.48
N ARG A 33 11.97 -3.99 16.67
CA ARG A 33 13.06 -3.20 16.10
C ARG A 33 12.70 -1.72 16.17
N GLY A 34 13.40 -0.97 17.02
CA GLY A 34 13.26 0.49 17.14
C GLY A 34 11.95 0.97 17.80
N LEU A 35 11.73 2.28 17.73
CA LEU A 35 10.51 2.95 18.20
C LEU A 35 9.40 2.74 17.15
N GLN A 36 8.57 1.70 17.31
CA GLN A 36 7.57 1.33 16.29
C GLN A 36 6.24 2.06 16.45
N VAL A 37 5.62 2.38 15.29
CA VAL A 37 4.28 2.99 15.19
C VAL A 37 3.19 1.96 14.84
N ALA A 38 3.51 0.92 14.05
CA ALA A 38 2.68 -0.27 13.81
C ALA A 38 3.44 -1.29 12.95
N ALA A 39 3.24 -2.59 13.19
CA ALA A 39 3.65 -3.66 12.30
C ALA A 39 2.42 -4.30 11.65
N PHE A 40 2.42 -4.42 10.34
CA PHE A 40 1.35 -5.04 9.56
C PHE A 40 1.82 -6.38 9.02
N VAL A 41 0.89 -7.32 8.85
CA VAL A 41 1.20 -8.69 8.40
C VAL A 41 0.38 -8.99 7.15
N VAL A 42 1.04 -9.52 6.12
CA VAL A 42 0.40 -10.03 4.91
C VAL A 42 0.93 -11.43 4.60
N GLY A 43 0.10 -12.27 4.01
CA GLY A 43 0.52 -13.58 3.55
C GLY A 43 -0.67 -14.44 3.14
N ARG A 44 -0.52 -15.17 2.03
CA ARG A 44 -1.57 -16.04 1.48
C ARG A 44 -1.38 -17.50 1.90
N ASP A 45 -0.15 -17.89 2.19
CA ASP A 45 0.21 -19.19 2.78
C ASP A 45 0.56 -19.00 4.27
N PRO A 46 -0.04 -19.77 5.20
CA PRO A 46 0.39 -19.72 6.60
C PRO A 46 1.85 -20.10 6.84
N ALA A 47 2.50 -20.78 5.89
CA ALA A 47 3.93 -21.08 5.92
C ALA A 47 4.82 -19.89 5.51
N GLY A 48 4.24 -18.83 4.93
CA GLY A 48 4.94 -17.63 4.47
C GLY A 48 4.16 -16.36 4.80
N LEU A 49 4.45 -15.78 5.96
CA LEU A 49 3.91 -14.47 6.34
C LEU A 49 5.00 -13.41 6.25
N TYR A 50 4.64 -12.20 5.85
CA TYR A 50 5.52 -11.05 5.82
C TYR A 50 5.04 -10.01 6.81
N ALA A 51 5.94 -9.52 7.65
CA ALA A 51 5.68 -8.42 8.56
C ALA A 51 6.43 -7.18 8.07
N TYR A 52 5.72 -6.08 7.88
CA TYR A 52 6.32 -4.82 7.45
C TYR A 52 6.03 -3.68 8.43
N ARG A 53 6.90 -2.67 8.42
CA ARG A 53 6.84 -1.53 9.35
C ARG A 53 7.42 -0.27 8.73
N CYS A 54 7.07 0.86 9.34
CA CYS A 54 7.76 2.12 9.14
C CYS A 54 8.87 2.25 10.18
N VAL A 55 10.13 2.22 9.74
CA VAL A 55 11.31 2.45 10.59
C VAL A 55 12.17 3.55 9.99
N ILE A 56 13.04 4.13 10.82
CA ILE A 56 14.07 5.05 10.36
C ILE A 56 15.04 4.27 9.44
N ALA A 57 15.58 4.95 8.43
CA ALA A 57 16.52 4.38 7.47
C ALA A 57 17.68 3.63 8.17
N GLY A 58 18.04 2.46 7.64
CA GLY A 58 19.14 1.62 8.15
C GLY A 58 18.70 0.42 9.00
N GLN A 59 17.41 0.28 9.34
CA GLN A 59 16.88 -0.92 10.00
C GLN A 59 16.04 -1.78 9.05
N PRO A 60 16.02 -3.12 9.23
CA PRO A 60 15.09 -3.99 8.52
C PRO A 60 13.63 -3.60 8.82
N ALA A 61 12.96 -3.14 7.78
CA ALA A 61 11.55 -2.79 7.75
C ALA A 61 10.67 -3.97 7.35
N LEU A 62 11.26 -5.08 6.90
CA LEU A 62 10.56 -6.26 6.40
C LEU A 62 11.16 -7.55 7.00
N ASP A 63 10.31 -8.37 7.60
CA ASP A 63 10.65 -9.72 8.05
C ASP A 63 9.72 -10.75 7.38
N HIS A 64 10.21 -11.97 7.22
CA HIS A 64 9.46 -13.11 6.69
C HIS A 64 9.43 -14.23 7.73
N MET A 65 8.24 -14.76 8.01
CA MET A 65 8.03 -15.92 8.86
C MET A 65 8.21 -17.18 8.02
N SER A 66 9.23 -17.96 8.35
CA SER A 66 9.49 -19.28 7.77
C SER A 66 9.69 -20.28 8.89
N GLN A 67 9.00 -21.43 8.81
CA GLN A 67 9.08 -22.51 9.79
C GLN A 67 8.84 -22.02 11.24
N GLY A 68 7.90 -21.09 11.42
CA GLY A 68 7.54 -20.53 12.73
C GLY A 68 8.53 -19.50 13.31
N THR A 69 9.53 -19.09 12.54
CA THR A 69 10.53 -18.09 12.96
C THR A 69 10.54 -16.89 12.02
N TRP A 70 10.64 -15.69 12.59
CA TRP A 70 10.79 -14.46 11.83
C TRP A 70 12.25 -14.20 11.49
N GLN A 71 12.53 -13.89 10.23
CA GLN A 71 13.87 -13.57 9.76
C GLN A 71 13.85 -12.27 8.95
N PRO A 72 14.93 -11.45 9.00
CA PRO A 72 15.06 -10.30 8.11
C PRO A 72 14.87 -10.74 6.66
N PHE A 73 14.05 -10.01 5.93
CA PHE A 73 13.82 -10.27 4.52
C PHE A 73 14.39 -9.11 3.69
N PRO A 74 14.99 -9.40 2.51
CA PRO A 74 15.49 -8.34 1.64
C PRO A 74 14.39 -7.33 1.33
N GLN A 75 14.72 -6.05 1.36
CA GLN A 75 13.85 -4.92 1.03
C GLN A 75 14.55 -3.99 0.03
N PRO A 76 13.82 -3.22 -0.78
CA PRO A 76 14.43 -2.20 -1.63
C PRO A 76 15.03 -1.08 -0.79
N GLU A 77 15.89 -0.27 -1.40
CA GLU A 77 16.37 0.97 -0.77
C GLU A 77 15.19 1.87 -0.38
N GLY A 78 15.30 2.51 0.79
CA GLY A 78 14.21 3.22 1.44
C GLY A 78 14.07 2.82 2.90
N GLY A 79 13.37 3.63 3.69
CA GLY A 79 13.26 3.45 5.14
C GLY A 79 11.90 2.90 5.56
N CYS A 80 10.84 3.60 5.17
CA CYS A 80 9.49 3.38 5.70
C CYS A 80 8.64 2.61 4.68
N ILE A 81 8.23 1.38 5.00
CA ILE A 81 7.27 0.63 4.20
C ILE A 81 5.86 1.01 4.66
N THR A 82 5.06 1.54 3.74
CA THR A 82 3.67 1.95 4.00
C THR A 82 2.66 0.88 3.60
N SER A 83 3.00 0.00 2.65
CA SER A 83 2.10 -1.04 2.17
C SER A 83 2.86 -2.22 1.55
N LEU A 84 2.32 -3.42 1.72
CA LEU A 84 2.83 -4.66 1.16
C LEU A 84 1.66 -5.56 0.75
N ALA A 85 1.76 -6.21 -0.41
CA ALA A 85 0.80 -7.20 -0.88
C ALA A 85 1.52 -8.41 -1.53
N GLU A 86 0.94 -9.59 -1.35
CA GLU A 86 1.37 -10.81 -2.03
C GLU A 86 0.33 -11.20 -3.09
N ALA A 87 0.75 -11.26 -4.34
CA ALA A 87 -0.08 -11.68 -5.46
C ALA A 87 -0.23 -13.22 -5.51
N PRO A 88 -1.26 -13.77 -6.19
CA PRO A 88 -1.50 -15.22 -6.20
C PRO A 88 -0.36 -16.03 -6.82
N ASP A 89 0.46 -15.43 -7.67
CA ASP A 89 1.66 -16.01 -8.28
C ASP A 89 2.89 -15.97 -7.36
N GLY A 90 2.73 -15.51 -6.12
CA GLY A 90 3.81 -15.33 -5.14
C GLY A 90 4.66 -14.07 -5.37
N THR A 91 4.28 -13.18 -6.31
CA THR A 91 4.95 -11.90 -6.49
C THR A 91 4.62 -10.96 -5.32
N LEU A 92 5.65 -10.38 -4.71
CA LEU A 92 5.49 -9.35 -3.67
C LEU A 92 5.48 -7.96 -4.29
N TRP A 93 4.56 -7.13 -3.82
CA TRP A 93 4.44 -5.72 -4.18
C TRP A 93 4.58 -4.87 -2.93
N LEU A 94 5.44 -3.86 -2.97
CA LEU A 94 5.81 -3.05 -1.83
C LEU A 94 5.77 -1.57 -2.18
N VAL A 95 5.24 -0.75 -1.27
CA VAL A 95 5.28 0.71 -1.34
C VAL A 95 6.14 1.25 -0.19
N ASN A 96 7.10 2.10 -0.52
CA ASN A 96 7.90 2.85 0.43
C ASN A 96 8.08 4.31 -0.04
N ASP A 97 8.93 5.07 0.66
CA ASP A 97 9.30 6.45 0.35
C ASP A 97 9.94 6.64 -1.03
N ARG A 98 10.41 5.55 -1.66
CA ARG A 98 11.01 5.55 -3.01
C ARG A 98 10.06 5.09 -4.11
N GLY A 99 8.84 4.70 -3.77
CA GLY A 99 7.78 4.36 -4.73
C GLY A 99 7.34 2.90 -4.69
N LEU A 100 6.83 2.42 -5.83
CA LEU A 100 6.31 1.06 -5.98
C LEU A 100 7.44 0.12 -6.42
N HIS A 101 7.53 -1.03 -5.75
CA HIS A 101 8.51 -2.06 -6.03
C HIS A 101 7.81 -3.41 -6.19
N ARG A 102 8.36 -4.28 -7.04
CA ARG A 102 7.94 -5.67 -7.18
C ARG A 102 9.10 -6.63 -6.97
N ARG A 103 8.80 -7.82 -6.46
CA ARG A 103 9.74 -8.94 -6.35
C ARG A 103 9.04 -10.24 -6.76
N PRO A 104 9.35 -10.80 -7.92
CA PRO A 104 8.87 -12.13 -8.32
C PRO A 104 9.27 -13.21 -7.30
N GLN A 105 8.48 -14.28 -7.23
CA GLN A 105 8.79 -15.46 -6.41
C GLN A 105 10.14 -16.09 -6.83
N GLY A 106 10.89 -16.65 -5.88
CA GLY A 106 12.10 -17.42 -6.22
C GLY A 106 13.43 -16.66 -6.13
N SER A 107 13.48 -15.61 -5.31
CA SER A 107 14.71 -14.89 -4.91
C SER A 107 15.19 -13.75 -5.81
N ALA A 108 14.42 -13.35 -6.82
CA ALA A 108 14.74 -12.18 -7.65
C ALA A 108 15.00 -10.91 -6.80
N PRO A 109 15.86 -9.96 -7.25
CA PRO A 109 15.99 -8.67 -6.60
C PRO A 109 14.67 -7.89 -6.66
N TRP A 110 14.54 -6.87 -5.82
CA TRP A 110 13.45 -5.91 -5.94
C TRP A 110 13.64 -5.05 -7.18
N GLU A 111 12.57 -4.85 -7.93
CA GLU A 111 12.53 -4.01 -9.12
C GLU A 111 11.63 -2.81 -8.87
N ALA A 112 12.12 -1.60 -9.14
CA ALA A 112 11.30 -0.40 -9.13
C ALA A 112 10.30 -0.43 -10.30
N VAL A 113 9.03 -0.15 -10.01
CA VAL A 113 7.95 -0.12 -11.00
C VAL A 113 7.52 1.33 -11.21
N PRO A 114 7.82 1.94 -12.36
CA PRO A 114 7.38 3.30 -12.64
C PRO A 114 5.86 3.35 -12.75
N LEU A 115 5.24 4.32 -12.09
CA LEU A 115 3.84 4.65 -12.33
C LEU A 115 3.75 5.63 -13.50
N ALA A 116 2.94 5.29 -14.50
CA ALA A 116 2.63 6.23 -15.56
C ALA A 116 1.92 7.45 -14.95
N PRO A 117 2.32 8.68 -15.30
CA PRO A 117 1.61 9.87 -14.86
C PRO A 117 0.20 9.88 -15.46
N VAL A 118 -0.73 10.51 -14.78
CA VAL A 118 -2.14 10.54 -15.19
C VAL A 118 -2.53 11.94 -15.67
N ASP A 119 -3.32 11.97 -16.74
CA ASP A 119 -4.05 13.17 -17.13
C ASP A 119 -5.26 13.31 -16.21
N ALA A 120 -5.04 13.94 -15.05
CA ALA A 120 -6.09 14.25 -14.09
C ALA A 120 -6.37 15.75 -14.12
N PRO A 121 -7.14 16.28 -15.11
CA PRO A 121 -7.43 17.69 -15.15
C PRO A 121 -8.20 18.07 -13.88
N GLY A 122 -7.59 18.88 -13.01
CA GLY A 122 -8.33 19.61 -11.99
C GLY A 122 -9.38 20.47 -12.70
N LYS A 123 -10.64 20.46 -12.24
CA LYS A 123 -11.64 21.40 -12.76
C LYS A 123 -11.05 22.81 -12.60
N PRO A 124 -10.89 23.60 -13.68
CA PRO A 124 -10.44 24.98 -13.55
C PRO A 124 -11.44 25.69 -12.63
N VAL A 125 -10.94 26.26 -11.53
CA VAL A 125 -11.72 27.23 -10.76
C VAL A 125 -11.96 28.39 -11.73
N ALA A 126 -13.23 28.73 -11.95
CA ALA A 126 -13.71 29.61 -13.01
C ALA A 126 -12.71 30.74 -13.37
N ALA A 127 -12.30 30.81 -14.65
CA ALA A 127 -11.50 31.92 -15.13
C ALA A 127 -12.35 33.20 -15.09
N LEU A 128 -11.77 34.30 -14.61
CA LEU A 128 -12.37 35.62 -14.76
C LEU A 128 -12.61 35.90 -16.27
N PRO A 129 -13.73 36.53 -16.64
CA PRO A 129 -13.99 36.88 -18.04
C PRO A 129 -12.81 37.66 -18.64
N GLY A 130 -12.19 37.13 -19.70
CA GLY A 130 -11.07 37.76 -20.40
C GLY A 130 -9.66 37.36 -19.91
N ALA A 131 -9.53 36.51 -18.90
CA ALA A 131 -8.22 35.96 -18.53
C ALA A 131 -7.72 34.96 -19.59
N PRO A 132 -6.41 34.94 -19.92
CA PRO A 132 -5.83 33.88 -20.73
C PRO A 132 -6.13 32.53 -20.10
N GLN A 133 -6.63 31.57 -20.89
CA GLN A 133 -6.81 30.21 -20.42
C GLN A 133 -5.44 29.68 -20.00
N PRO A 134 -5.27 29.18 -18.75
CA PRO A 134 -4.03 28.51 -18.39
C PRO A 134 -3.83 27.31 -19.33
N PRO A 135 -2.58 26.99 -19.70
CA PRO A 135 -2.30 25.81 -20.51
C PRO A 135 -2.92 24.58 -19.84
N PRO A 136 -3.43 23.60 -20.62
CA PRO A 136 -3.96 22.38 -20.05
C PRO A 136 -2.90 21.76 -19.13
N PRO A 137 -3.27 21.31 -17.91
CA PRO A 137 -2.32 20.70 -17.01
C PRO A 137 -1.65 19.52 -17.73
N GLY A 138 -0.33 19.48 -17.72
CA GLY A 138 0.43 18.33 -18.20
C GLY A 138 0.22 17.11 -17.29
N PRO A 139 0.68 15.92 -17.72
CA PRO A 139 0.47 14.68 -16.98
C PRO A 139 1.10 14.78 -15.58
N GLU A 140 0.31 14.44 -14.56
CA GLU A 140 0.68 14.68 -13.16
C GLU A 140 1.36 13.44 -12.54
N PRO A 141 2.45 13.61 -11.76
CA PRO A 141 3.16 12.50 -11.14
C PRO A 141 2.32 11.86 -10.04
N LEU A 142 2.44 10.53 -9.93
CA LEU A 142 1.76 9.74 -8.91
C LEU A 142 2.73 9.30 -7.81
N VAL A 143 2.28 9.41 -6.56
CA VAL A 143 2.98 8.88 -5.39
C VAL A 143 2.17 7.71 -4.83
N PRO A 144 2.63 6.46 -4.97
CA PRO A 144 1.90 5.31 -4.42
C PRO A 144 1.81 5.40 -2.90
N GLN A 145 0.66 5.05 -2.35
CA GLN A 145 0.40 5.01 -0.91
C GLN A 145 0.08 3.59 -0.44
N GLN A 146 -0.72 2.87 -1.23
CA GLN A 146 -1.18 1.53 -0.89
C GLN A 146 -1.21 0.64 -2.13
N VAL A 147 -0.91 -0.65 -1.94
CA VAL A 147 -1.06 -1.68 -2.96
C VAL A 147 -1.91 -2.82 -2.42
N LEU A 148 -2.80 -3.35 -3.27
CA LEU A 148 -3.61 -4.53 -2.99
C LEU A 148 -3.48 -5.51 -4.15
N ALA A 149 -3.25 -6.78 -3.82
CA ALA A 149 -3.28 -7.87 -4.78
C ALA A 149 -4.47 -8.79 -4.46
N LEU A 150 -5.35 -8.99 -5.45
CA LEU A 150 -6.60 -9.74 -5.27
C LEU A 150 -6.44 -11.18 -5.76
N ASP A 151 -7.37 -12.04 -5.34
CA ASP A 151 -7.30 -13.48 -5.59
C ASP A 151 -7.27 -13.87 -7.07
N ARG A 152 -7.80 -13.03 -7.95
CA ARG A 152 -7.86 -13.26 -9.40
C ARG A 152 -6.67 -12.67 -10.17
N GLY A 153 -5.58 -12.32 -9.49
CA GLY A 153 -4.37 -11.75 -10.10
C GLY A 153 -4.49 -10.25 -10.42
N GLU A 154 -5.51 -9.58 -9.88
CA GLU A 154 -5.69 -8.14 -10.07
C GLU A 154 -4.82 -7.38 -9.09
N LEU A 155 -4.19 -6.31 -9.57
CA LEU A 155 -3.40 -5.41 -8.75
C LEU A 155 -4.07 -4.04 -8.75
N TRP A 156 -4.27 -3.49 -7.55
CA TRP A 156 -4.83 -2.16 -7.35
C TRP A 156 -3.80 -1.32 -6.60
N VAL A 157 -3.45 -0.16 -7.15
CA VAL A 157 -2.53 0.80 -6.51
C VAL A 157 -3.28 2.07 -6.24
N VAL A 158 -3.37 2.44 -4.97
CA VAL A 158 -3.88 3.74 -4.54
C VAL A 158 -2.72 4.70 -4.47
N ALA A 159 -2.79 5.78 -5.23
CA ALA A 159 -1.76 6.80 -5.31
C ALA A 159 -2.32 8.19 -5.04
N THR A 160 -1.50 9.07 -4.49
CA THR A 160 -1.80 10.49 -4.38
C THR A 160 -1.20 11.23 -5.58
N ILE A 161 -1.94 12.24 -6.03
CA ILE A 161 -1.43 13.27 -6.93
C ILE A 161 -1.07 14.45 -6.04
N PRO A 162 0.22 14.80 -5.90
CA PRO A 162 0.64 15.94 -5.10
C PRO A 162 -0.02 17.22 -5.62
N ASP A 163 -0.67 17.95 -4.73
CA ASP A 163 -1.11 19.31 -5.02
C ASP A 163 0.06 20.26 -4.67
N PRO A 164 0.65 20.98 -5.64
CA PRO A 164 1.73 21.91 -5.35
C PRO A 164 1.32 23.03 -4.40
N LYS A 165 0.02 23.30 -4.24
CA LYS A 165 -0.54 24.28 -3.31
C LYS A 165 -1.01 23.69 -1.98
N GLN A 166 -0.93 22.37 -1.81
CA GLN A 166 -1.35 21.62 -0.62
C GLN A 166 -2.83 21.81 -0.21
N GLU A 167 -3.71 22.24 -1.12
CA GLU A 167 -5.09 22.59 -0.76
C GLU A 167 -5.98 21.36 -0.59
N ARG A 168 -5.77 20.29 -1.38
CA ARG A 168 -6.35 18.94 -1.20
C ARG A 168 -5.59 17.90 -2.03
N SER A 169 -5.01 16.89 -1.38
CA SER A 169 -4.45 15.73 -2.11
C SER A 169 -5.55 15.02 -2.89
N ARG A 170 -5.34 14.86 -4.20
CA ARG A 170 -6.21 14.03 -5.05
C ARG A 170 -5.71 12.60 -5.03
N TRP A 171 -6.64 11.66 -5.20
CA TRP A 171 -6.35 10.24 -5.15
C TRP A 171 -6.66 9.61 -6.51
N ALA A 172 -5.78 8.74 -6.97
CA ALA A 172 -5.96 7.91 -8.15
C ALA A 172 -5.91 6.43 -7.75
N VAL A 173 -6.70 5.61 -8.42
CA VAL A 173 -6.63 4.14 -8.30
C VAL A 173 -6.22 3.59 -9.66
N LEU A 174 -5.03 3.00 -9.71
CA LEU A 174 -4.54 2.27 -10.88
C LEU A 174 -4.94 0.81 -10.72
N THR A 175 -5.40 0.17 -11.80
CA THR A 175 -5.78 -1.23 -11.77
C THR A 175 -5.42 -1.94 -13.07
N THR A 176 -5.08 -3.23 -12.98
CA THR A 176 -4.89 -4.08 -14.17
C THR A 176 -6.19 -4.46 -14.85
N ARG A 177 -7.35 -4.17 -14.25
CA ARG A 177 -8.65 -4.32 -14.89
C ARG A 177 -9.05 -3.10 -15.71
N THR A 178 -9.78 -3.33 -16.78
CA THR A 178 -10.52 -2.27 -17.47
C THR A 178 -11.57 -1.69 -16.50
N VAL A 179 -11.46 -0.39 -16.23
CA VAL A 179 -12.48 0.36 -15.47
C VAL A 179 -13.60 0.74 -16.44
N ILE A 180 -14.78 0.17 -16.24
CA ILE A 180 -15.93 0.39 -17.12
C ILE A 180 -16.62 1.73 -16.81
N ALA A 181 -16.59 2.18 -15.55
CA ALA A 181 -17.01 3.51 -15.13
C ALA A 181 -16.34 3.88 -13.79
N PRO A 182 -15.88 5.13 -13.60
CA PRO A 182 -15.46 5.61 -12.28
C PRO A 182 -16.69 5.76 -11.38
N LEU A 183 -16.68 5.09 -10.22
CA LEU A 183 -17.69 5.31 -9.18
C LEU A 183 -17.31 6.57 -8.40
N HIS A 184 -18.01 7.67 -8.65
CA HIS A 184 -17.92 8.85 -7.79
C HIS A 184 -18.72 8.61 -6.50
N LEU A 185 -18.02 8.36 -5.40
CA LEU A 185 -18.63 8.39 -4.08
C LEU A 185 -18.79 9.86 -3.68
N PRO A 186 -20.02 10.35 -3.39
CA PRO A 186 -20.21 11.70 -2.87
C PRO A 186 -19.51 11.81 -1.51
N ASN A 187 -19.08 13.04 -1.17
CA ASN A 187 -18.37 13.30 0.07
C ASN A 187 -19.24 12.86 1.26
N LEU A 188 -18.68 12.15 2.23
CA LEU A 188 -19.42 11.74 3.43
C LEU A 188 -19.95 12.94 4.22
N SER A 189 -19.29 14.11 4.12
CA SER A 189 -19.75 15.37 4.71
C SER A 189 -21.00 15.95 4.04
N GLU A 190 -21.37 15.52 2.83
CA GLU A 190 -22.61 15.93 2.15
C GLU A 190 -23.80 15.05 2.54
N ARG A 191 -23.56 13.94 3.27
CA ARG A 191 -24.63 13.04 3.74
C ARG A 191 -25.12 13.35 5.14
N THR A 192 -24.34 14.07 5.95
CA THR A 192 -24.79 14.59 7.24
C THR A 192 -25.32 16.00 7.03
N GLY A 193 -26.56 16.11 6.56
CA GLY A 193 -27.30 17.37 6.63
C GLY A 193 -27.65 17.70 8.09
N LEU A 194 -26.64 18.04 8.89
CA LEU A 194 -26.74 18.61 10.23
C LEU A 194 -25.91 19.90 10.28
#